data_AF-A0A1S3KKX1-F1
#
_entry.id   AF-A0A1S3KKX1-F1
#
_cell.length_a   1.000
_cell.length_b   1.000
_cell.length_c   1.000
_cell.angle_alpha   90.00
_cell.angle_beta   90.00
_cell.angle_gamma   90.00
#
_symmetry.space_group_name_H-M   'P 1'
#
loop_
_entity.id
_entity.type
_entity.pdbx_description
1 polymer ?
#
loop_
_entity_poly.entity_id
_entity_poly.type
_entity_poly.pdbx_seq_one_letter_code
_entity_poly.pdbx_strand_id
1 'polypeptide(L)'
;MGLGNKFKQVKKSYSEANKLLGDLIKVTPSSKIVGDLAQFMVQNNLTREEVEERADELSFPLSVVEFLQGHIGIPHGGFPEPFRTKVLKSLPRIEGRPGATLPPLDFNALEAGLRLLHGDDITEEDVMSAAMYPKVFYIYITHTNTHTHGILSRILRWHP
;
A
#
# COMPACT_ATOMS: atom_id res chain seq x y z
N MET A 1 -3.18 8.62 15.80
CA MET A 1 -4.20 9.21 14.89
C MET A 1 -5.34 9.95 15.58
N GLY A 2 -5.63 9.82 16.89
CA GLY A 2 -6.55 10.74 17.59
C GLY A 2 -8.02 10.77 17.12
N LEU A 3 -8.41 9.91 16.18
CA LEU A 3 -9.74 9.90 15.55
C LEU A 3 -10.77 9.03 16.30
N GLY A 4 -10.46 8.50 17.50
CA GLY A 4 -11.37 7.62 18.25
C GLY A 4 -12.77 8.23 18.44
N ASN A 5 -12.83 9.50 18.83
CA ASN A 5 -14.09 10.23 19.00
C ASN A 5 -14.73 10.68 17.68
N LYS A 6 -14.00 10.60 16.56
CA LYS A 6 -14.43 11.00 15.20
C LYS A 6 -14.85 9.82 14.33
N PHE A 7 -14.96 8.60 14.87
CA PHE A 7 -15.24 7.41 14.08
C PHE A 7 -16.51 7.51 13.21
N LYS A 8 -17.59 8.15 13.70
CA LYS A 8 -18.80 8.40 12.90
C LYS A 8 -18.53 9.27 11.67
N GLN A 9 -17.67 10.29 11.81
CA GLN A 9 -17.27 11.16 10.70
C GLN A 9 -16.40 10.41 9.69
N VAL A 10 -15.51 9.53 10.16
CA VAL A 10 -14.70 8.67 9.29
C VAL A 10 -15.59 7.75 8.45
N LYS A 11 -16.61 7.12 9.04
CA LYS A 11 -17.56 6.30 8.28
C LYS A 11 -18.32 7.08 7.20
N LYS A 12 -18.77 8.30 7.52
CA LYS A 12 -19.43 9.18 6.53
C LYS A 12 -18.45 9.55 5.41
N SER A 13 -17.25 9.97 5.77
CA SER A 13 -16.21 10.36 4.81
C SER A 13 -15.74 9.18 3.95
N TYR A 14 -15.80 7.95 4.47
CA TYR A 14 -15.50 6.74 3.70
C TYR A 14 -16.50 6.50 2.55
N SER A 15 -17.79 6.74 2.79
CA SER A 15 -18.81 6.69 1.73
C SER A 15 -18.58 7.77 0.67
N GLU A 16 -18.26 8.99 1.11
CA GLU A 16 -18.01 10.10 0.18
C GLU A 16 -16.70 9.93 -0.60
N ALA A 17 -15.64 9.45 0.04
CA ALA A 17 -14.38 9.05 -0.60
C ALA A 17 -14.60 7.96 -1.65
N ASN A 18 -15.47 6.99 -1.39
CA ASN A 18 -15.81 5.97 -2.38
C ASN A 18 -16.47 6.57 -3.63
N LYS A 19 -17.39 7.53 -3.46
CA LYS A 19 -18.03 8.21 -4.58
C LYS A 19 -17.04 9.10 -5.34
N LEU A 20 -16.18 9.82 -4.62
CA LEU A 20 -15.08 10.61 -5.20
C LEU A 20 -14.19 9.80 -6.12
N LEU A 21 -13.93 8.54 -5.75
CA LEU A 21 -13.07 7.63 -6.49
C LEU A 21 -13.82 6.80 -7.54
N GLY A 22 -15.10 7.10 -7.82
CA GLY A 22 -15.87 6.45 -8.88
C GLY A 22 -16.58 5.15 -8.47
N ASP A 23 -17.03 5.07 -7.22
CA ASP A 23 -17.77 3.92 -6.66
C ASP A 23 -17.06 2.57 -6.80
N LEU A 24 -15.91 2.46 -6.15
CA LEU A 24 -15.03 1.30 -6.26
C LEU A 24 -15.62 0.03 -5.63
N ILE A 25 -15.23 -1.12 -6.18
CA ILE A 25 -15.25 -2.37 -5.42
C ILE A 25 -14.16 -2.27 -4.34
N LYS A 26 -14.56 -2.36 -3.07
CA LYS A 26 -13.70 -2.06 -1.91
C LYS A 26 -13.19 -3.34 -1.25
N VAL A 27 -12.02 -3.78 -1.65
CA VAL A 27 -11.28 -4.94 -1.11
C VAL A 27 -9.80 -4.59 -1.08
N THR A 28 -8.94 -5.31 -0.37
CA THR A 28 -7.50 -5.02 -0.40
C THR A 28 -6.97 -5.06 -1.85
N PRO A 29 -6.26 -4.02 -2.33
CA PRO A 29 -5.85 -2.78 -1.65
C PRO A 29 -6.80 -1.57 -1.79
N SER A 30 -7.82 -1.59 -2.67
CA SER A 30 -8.74 -0.46 -2.91
C SER A 30 -9.49 0.00 -1.66
N SER A 31 -9.86 -0.89 -0.74
CA SER A 31 -10.53 -0.52 0.53
C SER A 31 -9.64 0.34 1.43
N LYS A 32 -8.31 0.13 1.39
CA LYS A 32 -7.32 0.96 2.09
C LYS A 32 -7.25 2.34 1.46
N ILE A 33 -7.25 2.43 0.14
CA ILE A 33 -7.20 3.72 -0.59
C ILE A 33 -8.40 4.60 -0.24
N VAL A 34 -9.62 4.04 -0.23
CA VAL A 34 -10.82 4.76 0.23
C VAL A 34 -10.68 5.18 1.69
N GLY A 35 -10.09 4.33 2.53
CA GLY A 35 -9.84 4.63 3.95
C GLY A 35 -8.86 5.76 4.17
N ASP A 36 -7.75 5.78 3.44
CA ASP A 36 -6.72 6.81 3.52
C ASP A 36 -7.29 8.16 3.06
N LEU A 37 -8.08 8.20 1.98
CA LEU A 37 -8.77 9.41 1.54
C LEU A 37 -9.78 9.90 2.58
N ALA A 38 -10.56 8.99 3.18
CA ALA A 38 -11.52 9.35 4.22
C ALA A 38 -10.84 9.93 5.47
N GLN A 39 -9.71 9.35 5.88
CA GLN A 39 -8.91 9.89 6.98
C GLN A 39 -8.34 11.27 6.64
N PHE A 40 -7.84 11.45 5.43
CA PHE A 40 -7.37 12.75 4.93
C PHE A 40 -8.47 13.81 4.98
N MET A 41 -9.67 13.49 4.50
CA MET A 41 -10.82 14.40 4.55
C MET A 41 -11.16 14.80 5.99
N VAL A 42 -11.24 13.84 6.92
CA VAL A 42 -11.58 14.13 8.33
C VAL A 42 -10.48 14.92 9.05
N GLN A 43 -9.20 14.63 8.77
CA GLN A 43 -8.08 15.34 9.38
C GLN A 43 -8.03 16.81 8.95
N ASN A 44 -8.37 17.08 7.69
CA ASN A 44 -8.36 18.43 7.12
C ASN A 44 -9.73 19.13 7.18
N ASN A 45 -10.75 18.48 7.78
CA ASN A 45 -12.13 18.95 7.84
C ASN A 45 -12.72 19.29 6.45
N LEU A 46 -12.40 18.49 5.44
CA LEU A 46 -12.84 18.69 4.06
C LEU A 46 -14.14 17.94 3.77
N THR A 47 -15.08 18.61 3.09
CA THR A 47 -16.21 17.96 2.43
C THR A 47 -15.78 17.31 1.12
N ARG A 48 -16.69 16.55 0.51
CA ARG A 48 -16.45 15.98 -0.82
C ARG A 48 -16.27 17.08 -1.87
N GLU A 49 -17.15 18.05 -1.83
CA GLU A 49 -17.22 19.15 -2.79
C GLU A 49 -15.93 19.98 -2.74
N GLU A 50 -15.44 20.28 -1.54
CA GLU A 50 -14.17 20.98 -1.33
C GLU A 50 -12.97 20.19 -1.87
N VAL A 51 -13.01 18.85 -1.74
CA VAL A 51 -11.97 17.97 -2.32
C VAL A 51 -12.01 17.99 -3.85
N GLU A 52 -13.19 17.97 -4.48
CA GLU A 52 -13.32 18.01 -5.95
C GLU A 52 -12.91 19.38 -6.52
N GLU A 53 -13.28 20.46 -5.83
CA GLU A 53 -12.97 21.83 -6.22
C GLU A 53 -11.46 22.07 -6.20
N ARG A 54 -10.82 21.75 -5.07
CA ARG A 54 -9.41 22.06 -4.75
C ARG A 54 -8.43 20.90 -5.03
N ALA A 55 -8.83 19.92 -5.84
CA ALA A 55 -8.04 18.70 -6.09
C ALA A 55 -6.64 18.98 -6.69
N ASP A 56 -6.44 20.12 -7.31
CA ASP A 56 -5.17 20.59 -7.86
C ASP A 56 -4.27 21.29 -6.82
N GLU A 57 -4.79 21.67 -5.66
CA GLU A 57 -4.03 22.31 -4.57
C GLU A 57 -3.70 21.32 -3.44
N LEU A 58 -4.56 20.33 -3.23
CA LEU A 58 -4.45 19.40 -2.11
C LEU A 58 -3.32 18.38 -2.30
N SER A 59 -2.61 18.09 -1.21
CA SER A 59 -1.59 17.03 -1.15
C SER A 59 -2.23 15.73 -0.67
N PHE A 60 -2.66 14.89 -1.61
CA PHE A 60 -3.34 13.63 -1.33
C PHE A 60 -2.41 12.56 -0.74
N PRO A 61 -2.96 11.59 0.00
CA PRO A 61 -2.21 10.40 0.41
C PRO A 61 -1.60 9.68 -0.80
N LEU A 62 -0.39 9.18 -0.65
CA LEU A 62 0.34 8.49 -1.73
C LEU A 62 -0.48 7.34 -2.34
N SER A 63 -1.18 6.55 -1.52
CA SER A 63 -2.04 5.45 -1.99
C SER A 63 -3.14 5.90 -2.95
N VAL A 64 -3.71 7.10 -2.75
CA VAL A 64 -4.71 7.68 -3.63
C VAL A 64 -4.08 8.13 -4.95
N VAL A 65 -2.91 8.77 -4.89
CA VAL A 65 -2.16 9.21 -6.07
C VAL A 65 -1.76 8.01 -6.92
N GLU A 66 -1.14 6.98 -6.33
CA GLU A 66 -0.72 5.76 -7.03
C GLU A 66 -1.91 5.00 -7.64
N PHE A 67 -3.04 4.96 -6.94
CA PHE A 67 -4.29 4.43 -7.51
C PHE A 67 -4.68 5.18 -8.78
N LEU A 68 -4.76 6.51 -8.71
CA LEU A 68 -5.16 7.35 -9.84
C LEU A 68 -4.14 7.27 -10.99
N GLN A 69 -2.85 7.07 -10.70
CA GLN A 69 -1.84 6.78 -11.72
C GLN A 69 -2.07 5.44 -12.42
N GLY A 70 -2.75 4.48 -11.78
CA GLY A 70 -3.07 3.17 -12.34
C GLY A 70 -2.23 2.02 -11.80
N HIS A 71 -1.46 2.21 -10.72
CA HIS A 71 -0.57 1.17 -10.17
C HIS A 71 -1.31 -0.10 -9.71
N ILE A 72 -2.60 0.00 -9.42
CA ILE A 72 -3.44 -1.15 -9.03
C ILE A 72 -4.46 -1.55 -10.11
N GLY A 73 -4.23 -1.12 -11.36
CA GLY A 73 -5.10 -1.36 -12.49
C GLY A 73 -6.14 -0.27 -12.71
N ILE A 74 -7.05 -0.53 -13.65
CA ILE A 74 -8.09 0.41 -14.08
C ILE A 74 -9.44 -0.06 -13.52
N PRO A 75 -10.18 0.79 -12.78
CA PRO A 75 -11.49 0.42 -12.28
C PRO A 75 -12.51 0.28 -13.42
N HIS A 76 -13.56 -0.50 -13.18
CA HIS A 76 -14.69 -0.58 -14.11
C HIS A 76 -15.31 0.81 -14.32
N GLY A 77 -15.57 1.20 -15.57
CA GLY A 77 -16.04 2.55 -15.91
C GLY A 77 -14.93 3.60 -16.01
N GLY A 78 -13.69 3.25 -15.67
CA GLY A 78 -12.55 4.17 -15.71
C GLY A 78 -12.43 5.06 -14.48
N PHE A 79 -11.41 5.91 -14.48
CA PHE A 79 -11.16 6.84 -13.39
C PHE A 79 -12.09 8.07 -13.47
N PRO A 80 -12.48 8.66 -12.33
CA PRO A 80 -13.32 9.85 -12.32
C PRO A 80 -12.55 11.06 -12.87
N GLU A 81 -13.03 11.63 -13.97
CA GLU A 81 -12.56 12.92 -14.51
C GLU A 81 -13.60 14.01 -14.22
N PRO A 82 -13.19 15.27 -13.95
CA PRO A 82 -11.83 15.82 -14.06
C PRO A 82 -10.94 15.57 -12.83
N PHE A 83 -11.44 14.86 -11.81
CA PHE A 83 -10.76 14.67 -10.53
C PHE A 83 -9.35 14.07 -10.69
N ARG A 84 -9.24 12.95 -11.42
CA ARG A 84 -7.95 12.30 -11.70
C ARG A 84 -6.95 13.28 -12.32
N THR A 85 -7.36 14.03 -13.34
CA THR A 85 -6.47 14.99 -14.00
C THR A 85 -5.99 16.09 -13.06
N LYS A 86 -6.87 16.63 -12.20
CA LYS A 86 -6.48 17.63 -11.20
C LYS A 86 -5.46 17.09 -10.19
N VAL A 87 -5.67 15.88 -9.67
CA VAL A 87 -4.76 15.27 -8.67
C VAL A 87 -3.40 14.95 -9.30
N LEU A 88 -3.39 14.34 -10.50
CA LEU A 88 -2.16 13.87 -11.11
C LEU A 88 -1.35 14.98 -11.75
N LYS A 89 -1.99 16.03 -12.28
CA LYS A 89 -1.30 17.09 -13.05
C LYS A 89 -0.46 16.47 -14.17
N SER A 90 0.87 16.52 -14.04
CA SER A 90 1.86 15.97 -14.97
C SER A 90 2.46 14.63 -14.52
N LEU A 91 1.96 14.01 -13.46
CA LEU A 91 2.45 12.70 -13.00
C LEU A 91 2.15 11.61 -14.05
N PRO A 92 3.07 10.64 -14.22
CA PRO A 92 2.92 9.59 -15.21
C PRO A 92 1.70 8.72 -14.92
N ARG A 93 1.08 8.23 -15.97
CA ARG A 93 -0.08 7.33 -15.92
C ARG A 93 0.33 5.96 -16.48
N ILE A 94 -0.17 4.91 -15.84
CA ILE A 94 -0.04 3.53 -16.29
C ILE A 94 -1.33 3.18 -17.04
N GLU A 95 -1.18 2.70 -18.27
CA GLU A 95 -2.27 2.18 -19.08
C GLU A 95 -2.26 0.65 -19.06
N GLY A 96 -3.46 0.05 -19.04
CA GLY A 96 -3.62 -1.39 -19.02
C GLY A 96 -3.16 -2.06 -17.71
N ARG A 97 -2.51 -3.23 -17.83
CA ARG A 97 -2.09 -4.05 -16.69
C ARG A 97 -0.70 -3.61 -16.21
N PRO A 98 -0.53 -3.15 -14.95
CA PRO A 98 0.76 -2.63 -14.47
C PRO A 98 1.92 -3.62 -14.59
N GLY A 99 1.67 -4.90 -14.28
CA GLY A 99 2.68 -5.95 -14.43
C GLY A 99 3.01 -6.35 -15.88
N ALA A 100 2.50 -5.65 -16.89
CA ALA A 100 2.89 -5.88 -18.29
C ALA A 100 4.20 -5.14 -18.65
N THR A 101 4.49 -4.03 -17.97
CA THR A 101 5.68 -3.19 -18.24
C THR A 101 6.76 -3.31 -17.16
N LEU A 102 6.46 -3.98 -16.04
CA LEU A 102 7.45 -4.24 -14.99
C LEU A 102 8.49 -5.25 -15.48
N PRO A 103 9.80 -4.97 -15.32
CA PRO A 103 10.83 -5.93 -15.66
C PRO A 103 10.73 -7.17 -14.75
N PRO A 104 11.08 -8.36 -15.25
CA PRO A 104 11.15 -9.56 -14.41
C PRO A 104 12.19 -9.37 -13.31
N LEU A 105 11.85 -9.78 -12.09
CA LEU A 105 12.78 -9.78 -10.97
C LEU A 105 13.84 -10.88 -11.17
N ASP A 106 15.10 -10.55 -10.95
CA ASP A 106 16.20 -11.54 -10.95
C ASP A 106 16.31 -12.21 -9.58
N PHE A 107 15.71 -13.38 -9.46
CA PHE A 107 15.73 -14.17 -8.23
C PHE A 107 17.12 -14.72 -7.89
N ASN A 108 17.95 -15.02 -8.88
CA ASN A 108 19.31 -15.54 -8.65
C ASN A 108 20.21 -14.44 -8.06
N ALA A 109 20.11 -13.23 -8.59
CA ALA A 109 20.83 -12.08 -8.05
C ALA A 109 20.38 -11.74 -6.63
N LEU A 110 19.08 -11.82 -6.35
CA LEU A 110 18.53 -11.62 -5.01
C LEU A 110 19.06 -12.66 -4.03
N GLU A 111 19.00 -13.94 -4.39
CA GLU A 111 19.51 -15.04 -3.56
C GLU A 111 21.01 -14.89 -3.26
N ALA A 112 21.83 -14.61 -4.29
CA ALA A 112 23.26 -14.40 -4.11
C ALA A 112 23.55 -13.23 -3.16
N GLY A 113 22.77 -12.14 -3.24
CA GLY A 113 22.86 -11.00 -2.32
C GLY A 113 22.49 -11.37 -0.88
N LEU A 114 21.44 -12.17 -0.69
CA LEU A 114 21.03 -12.63 0.64
C LEU A 114 22.10 -13.53 1.27
N ARG A 115 22.65 -14.49 0.51
CA ARG A 115 23.70 -15.39 1.02
C ARG A 115 24.97 -14.64 1.42
N LEU A 116 25.34 -13.62 0.64
CA LEU A 116 26.48 -12.76 0.96
C LEU A 116 26.28 -12.00 2.29
N LEU A 117 25.06 -11.56 2.58
CA LEU A 117 24.75 -10.76 3.77
C LEU A 117 24.46 -11.59 5.02
N HIS A 118 23.91 -12.79 4.85
CA HIS A 118 23.31 -13.56 5.94
C HIS A 118 23.80 -15.00 6.07
N GLY A 119 24.71 -15.46 5.19
CA GLY A 119 25.27 -16.82 5.20
C GLY A 119 24.57 -17.77 4.24
N ASP A 120 25.05 -19.01 4.14
CA ASP A 120 24.59 -19.97 3.12
C ASP A 120 23.23 -20.63 3.44
N ASP A 121 22.72 -20.47 4.67
CA ASP A 121 21.46 -21.06 5.13
C ASP A 121 20.20 -20.27 4.64
N ILE A 122 20.22 -19.76 3.40
CA ILE A 122 19.10 -19.07 2.77
C ILE A 122 18.27 -20.05 1.96
N THR A 123 16.97 -20.10 2.21
CA THR A 123 16.03 -20.96 1.47
C THR A 123 15.32 -20.22 0.35
N GLU A 124 14.63 -20.95 -0.54
CA GLU A 124 13.78 -20.35 -1.58
C GLU A 124 12.65 -19.50 -0.96
N GLU A 125 12.11 -19.92 0.19
CA GLU A 125 11.09 -19.17 0.94
C GLU A 125 11.64 -17.84 1.47
N ASP A 126 12.91 -17.78 1.86
CA ASP A 126 13.58 -16.54 2.26
C ASP A 126 13.74 -15.59 1.07
N VAL A 127 14.14 -16.11 -0.09
CA VAL A 127 14.22 -15.33 -1.35
C VAL A 127 12.86 -14.76 -1.71
N MET A 128 11.79 -15.56 -1.62
CA MET A 128 10.42 -15.10 -1.86
C MET A 128 9.96 -14.07 -0.83
N SER A 129 10.31 -14.27 0.45
CA SER A 129 9.98 -13.34 1.53
C SER A 129 10.69 -11.99 1.34
N ALA A 130 11.95 -12.00 0.93
CA ALA A 130 12.72 -10.83 0.59
C ALA A 130 12.19 -10.12 -0.67
N ALA A 131 11.75 -10.87 -1.68
CA ALA A 131 11.13 -10.31 -2.88
C ALA A 131 9.81 -9.58 -2.55
N MET A 132 8.99 -10.15 -1.66
CA MET A 132 7.68 -9.59 -1.30
C MET A 132 7.78 -8.46 -0.28
N TYR A 133 8.68 -8.57 0.72
CA TYR A 133 8.83 -7.60 1.81
C TYR A 133 10.30 -7.35 2.18
N PRO A 134 11.13 -6.75 1.30
CA PRO A 134 12.58 -6.69 1.46
C PRO A 134 13.04 -6.12 2.81
N LYS A 135 12.45 -4.99 3.21
CA LYS A 135 12.80 -4.31 4.47
C LYS A 135 12.34 -5.09 5.71
N VAL A 136 11.15 -5.68 5.66
CA VAL A 136 10.61 -6.45 6.80
C VAL A 136 11.40 -7.73 6.98
N PHE A 137 11.73 -8.42 5.88
CA PHE A 137 12.59 -9.58 5.87
C PHE A 137 13.98 -9.27 6.43
N TYR A 138 14.61 -8.19 5.97
CA TYR A 138 15.93 -7.78 6.47
C TYR A 138 15.93 -7.55 7.99
N ILE A 139 14.90 -6.88 8.52
CA ILE A 139 14.74 -6.68 9.97
C ILE A 139 14.56 -8.03 10.67
N TYR A 140 13.74 -8.92 10.12
CA TYR A 140 13.47 -10.25 10.68
C TYR A 140 14.74 -11.11 10.74
N ILE A 141 15.44 -11.30 9.61
CA ILE A 141 16.62 -12.17 9.54
C ILE A 141 17.78 -11.62 10.38
N THR A 142 17.95 -10.29 10.43
CA THR A 142 18.95 -9.67 11.31
C THR A 142 18.62 -9.91 12.78
N HIS A 143 17.34 -9.82 13.15
CA HIS A 143 16.90 -10.10 14.52
C HIS A 143 17.15 -11.57 14.91
N THR A 144 16.80 -12.52 14.04
CA THR A 144 17.01 -13.96 14.30
C THR A 144 18.49 -14.34 14.36
N ASN A 145 19.34 -13.70 13.56
CA ASN A 145 20.78 -13.99 13.57
C ASN A 145 21.51 -13.37 14.78
N THR A 146 21.01 -12.26 15.32
CA THR A 146 21.64 -11.56 16.45
C THR A 146 21.24 -12.12 17.82
N HIS A 147 20.06 -12.72 17.94
CA HIS A 147 19.56 -13.24 19.22
C HIS A 147 19.72 -14.76 19.25
N THR A 148 20.69 -15.25 20.03
CA THR A 148 21.00 -16.68 20.30
C THR A 148 19.87 -17.50 20.93
N HIS A 149 18.71 -16.88 21.20
CA HIS A 149 17.50 -17.61 21.58
C HIS A 149 16.86 -18.15 20.28
N GLY A 150 17.37 -19.29 19.79
CA GLY A 150 16.87 -19.93 18.58
C GLY A 150 15.34 -19.95 18.50
N ILE A 151 14.78 -19.83 17.29
CA ILE A 151 13.35 -19.86 16.94
C ILE A 151 12.43 -19.51 18.14
N LEU A 152 12.26 -18.21 18.44
CA LEU A 152 11.33 -17.73 19.48
C LEU A 152 9.88 -18.20 19.25
N SER A 153 9.52 -18.62 18.03
CA SER A 153 8.22 -19.25 17.77
C SER A 153 8.02 -20.58 18.53
N ARG A 154 9.08 -21.17 19.11
CA ARG A 154 9.00 -22.37 19.96
C ARG A 154 8.65 -22.09 21.43
N ILE A 155 8.58 -20.82 21.85
CA ILE A 155 8.28 -20.44 23.24
C ILE A 155 6.83 -20.80 23.67
N LEU A 156 5.96 -21.21 22.74
CA LEU A 156 4.55 -21.56 23.03
C LEU A 156 4.20 -23.05 22.93
N ARG A 157 5.18 -23.98 22.88
CA ARG A 157 4.86 -25.40 23.08
C ARG A 157 4.76 -25.72 24.58
N TRP A 158 3.55 -25.57 25.10
CA TRP A 158 3.15 -26.04 26.43
C TRP A 158 3.54 -27.52 26.62
N HIS A 159 4.22 -27.82 27.72
CA HIS A 159 4.40 -29.20 28.22
C HIS A 159 3.05 -29.78 28.67
N PRO A 160 2.88 -31.12 28.56
CA PRO A 160 1.60 -31.82 28.81
C PRO A 160 1.08 -31.69 30.24
#